data_AF-A0A7S3I7C3-F1
#
_entry.id   AF-A0A7S3I7C3-F1
#
_cell.length_a   1.000
_cell.length_b   1.000
_cell.length_c   1.000
_cell.angle_alpha   90.00
_cell.angle_beta   90.00
_cell.angle_gamma   90.00
#
_symmetry.space_group_name_H-M   'P 1'
#
loop_
_entity.id
_entity.type
_entity.pdbx_description
1 polymer ?
#
loop_
_entity_poly.entity_id
_entity_poly.type
_entity_poly.pdbx_seq_one_letter_code
_entity_poly.pdbx_strand_id
1 'polypeptide(L)'
;MIGFILFGQSQENEAFSTITQSMYTVFILFTVSNYPDVSMSYFKNNRLSMLYFWTYLLIGIFLLSNLLLAQIFINYKTLIEGRLKRYELEVDKFFMELFDAITGNDKIKLQIAERQQQEDKERSSGEDDDEKSEGSGGPAGENKASSREESQNNQ
;
A
#
# COMPACT_ATOMS: atom_id res chain seq x y z
N MET A 1 30.92 -8.48 -23.91
CA MET A 1 31.61 -9.76 -24.20
C MET A 1 31.19 -10.38 -25.52
N ILE A 2 29.93 -10.76 -25.74
CA ILE A 2 29.50 -11.41 -27.01
C ILE A 2 29.85 -10.54 -28.23
N GLY A 3 29.60 -9.23 -28.19
CA GLY A 3 29.96 -8.33 -29.28
C GLY A 3 31.47 -8.27 -29.57
N PHE A 4 32.32 -8.34 -28.55
CA PHE A 4 33.78 -8.43 -28.73
C PHE A 4 34.19 -9.73 -29.42
N ILE A 5 33.57 -10.86 -29.05
CA ILE A 5 33.86 -12.17 -29.66
C ILE A 5 33.42 -12.19 -31.13
N LEU A 6 32.27 -11.61 -31.46
CA LEU A 6 31.75 -11.60 -32.84
C LEU A 6 32.47 -10.58 -33.74
N PHE A 7 32.84 -9.41 -33.21
CA PHE A 7 33.29 -8.27 -34.01
C PHE A 7 34.74 -7.84 -33.75
N GLY A 8 35.43 -8.44 -32.79
CA GLY A 8 36.77 -8.03 -32.36
C GLY A 8 37.87 -8.19 -33.42
N GLN A 9 37.64 -8.99 -34.46
CA GLN A 9 38.58 -9.14 -35.59
C GLN A 9 38.24 -8.25 -36.79
N SER A 10 37.14 -7.51 -36.75
CA SER A 10 36.73 -6.68 -37.88
C SER A 10 37.40 -5.31 -37.83
N GLN A 11 37.98 -4.90 -38.96
CA GLN A 11 38.81 -3.70 -39.10
C GLN A 11 38.01 -2.40 -39.34
N GLU A 12 36.67 -2.49 -39.35
CA GLU A 12 35.78 -1.38 -39.72
C GLU A 12 35.70 -0.28 -38.67
N ASN A 13 35.72 -0.67 -37.39
CA ASN A 13 35.43 0.28 -36.32
C ASN A 13 36.03 -0.19 -34.99
N GLU A 14 36.60 0.74 -34.22
CA GLU A 14 37.25 0.46 -32.94
C GLU A 14 36.25 0.13 -31.82
N ALA A 15 34.95 0.24 -32.09
CA ALA A 15 33.86 0.01 -31.13
C ALA A 15 33.93 -1.37 -30.44
N PHE A 16 34.46 -2.39 -31.12
CA PHE A 16 34.66 -3.74 -30.56
C PHE A 16 36.13 -4.17 -30.50
N SER A 17 37.09 -3.23 -30.59
CA SER A 17 38.54 -3.52 -30.60
C SER A 17 39.07 -4.09 -29.28
N THR A 18 38.51 -3.63 -28.16
CA THR A 18 38.88 -4.08 -26.82
C THR A 18 37.64 -4.44 -26.02
N ILE A 19 37.82 -5.26 -24.99
CA ILE A 19 36.74 -5.67 -24.10
C ILE A 19 36.04 -4.44 -23.48
N THR A 20 36.81 -3.46 -22.98
CA THR A 20 36.26 -2.26 -22.36
C THR A 20 35.46 -1.42 -23.34
N GLN A 21 35.98 -1.17 -24.55
CA GLN A 21 35.26 -0.43 -25.58
C GLN A 21 33.99 -1.17 -26.03
N SER A 22 34.04 -2.50 -26.12
CA SER A 22 32.85 -3.30 -26.46
C SER A 22 31.74 -3.15 -25.41
N MET A 23 32.10 -3.10 -24.13
CA MET A 23 31.11 -2.92 -23.05
C MET A 23 30.51 -1.53 -23.08
N TYR A 24 31.34 -0.51 -23.30
CA TYR A 24 30.88 0.87 -23.42
C TYR A 24 29.95 1.04 -24.62
N THR A 25 30.34 0.50 -25.79
CA THR A 25 29.52 0.52 -27.01
C THR A 25 28.17 -0.16 -26.80
N VAL A 26 28.15 -1.34 -26.17
CA VAL A 26 26.91 -2.06 -25.89
C VAL A 26 26.05 -1.31 -24.87
N PHE A 27 26.65 -0.66 -23.88
CA PHE A 27 25.92 0.16 -22.92
C PHE A 27 25.28 1.41 -23.57
N ILE A 28 25.98 2.09 -24.48
CA ILE A 28 25.37 3.19 -25.24
C ILE A 28 24.31 2.67 -26.22
N LEU A 29 24.50 1.47 -26.76
CA LEU A 29 23.53 0.82 -27.63
C LEU A 29 22.25 0.46 -26.87
N PHE A 30 22.34 0.13 -25.58
CA PHE A 30 21.18 -0.06 -24.72
C PHE A 30 20.27 1.17 -24.70
N THR A 31 20.86 2.38 -24.70
CA THR A 31 20.12 3.65 -24.76
C THR A 31 19.83 4.10 -26.19
N VAL A 32 20.13 3.27 -27.19
CA VAL A 32 19.90 3.50 -28.63
C VAL A 32 20.64 4.73 -29.18
N SER A 33 21.60 5.28 -28.43
CA SER A 33 22.22 6.56 -28.79
C SER A 33 23.26 6.45 -29.91
N ASN A 34 23.77 5.24 -30.16
CA ASN A 34 24.76 4.94 -31.19
C ASN A 34 24.19 4.09 -32.35
N TYR A 35 22.85 3.91 -32.41
CA TYR A 35 22.15 3.26 -33.53
C TYR A 35 21.60 4.32 -34.50
N PRO A 36 21.70 4.13 -35.83
CA PRO A 36 22.26 2.98 -36.55
C PRO A 36 23.77 3.05 -36.77
N ASP A 37 24.43 4.14 -36.38
CA ASP A 37 25.81 4.50 -36.76
C ASP A 37 26.83 3.36 -36.53
N VAL A 38 26.85 2.79 -35.32
CA VAL A 38 27.73 1.67 -34.99
C VAL A 38 27.34 0.41 -35.77
N SER A 39 26.04 0.09 -35.82
CA SER A 39 25.54 -1.13 -36.47
C SER A 39 25.73 -1.14 -37.99
N MET A 40 25.71 0.03 -38.63
CA MET A 40 25.76 0.19 -40.08
C MET A 40 27.13 -0.19 -40.64
N SER A 41 28.20 0.08 -39.89
CA SER A 41 29.58 -0.29 -40.28
C SER A 41 29.74 -1.81 -40.34
N TYR A 42 29.19 -2.54 -39.37
CA TYR A 42 29.27 -4.00 -39.32
C TYR A 42 28.31 -4.69 -40.29
N PHE A 43 27.17 -4.06 -40.61
CA PHE A 43 26.20 -4.58 -41.57
C PHE A 43 26.78 -4.70 -42.99
N LYS A 44 27.64 -3.76 -43.41
CA LYS A 44 28.24 -3.76 -44.75
C LYS A 44 29.08 -5.00 -45.02
N ASN A 45 29.73 -5.54 -43.99
CA ASN A 45 30.57 -6.73 -44.12
C ASN A 45 29.82 -8.04 -43.95
N ASN A 46 28.91 -8.11 -42.98
CA ASN A 46 28.15 -9.32 -42.74
C ASN A 46 26.69 -9.00 -42.40
N ARG A 47 25.77 -9.50 -43.25
CA ARG A 47 24.32 -9.31 -43.07
C ARG A 47 23.80 -9.97 -41.80
N LEU A 48 24.44 -11.04 -41.32
CA LEU A 48 24.06 -11.74 -40.08
C LEU A 48 24.32 -10.88 -38.83
N SER A 49 25.22 -9.91 -38.92
CA SER A 49 25.51 -8.97 -37.83
C SER A 49 24.30 -8.13 -37.45
N MET A 50 23.41 -7.85 -38.41
CA MET A 50 22.15 -7.14 -38.15
C MET A 50 21.26 -7.88 -37.14
N LEU A 51 21.26 -9.21 -37.17
CA LEU A 51 20.43 -10.02 -36.28
C LEU A 51 20.88 -9.85 -34.82
N TYR A 52 22.19 -9.74 -34.58
CA TYR A 52 22.73 -9.47 -33.24
C TYR A 52 22.25 -8.11 -32.70
N PHE A 53 22.41 -7.04 -33.47
CA PHE A 53 21.99 -5.70 -33.04
C PHE A 53 20.48 -5.61 -32.85
N TRP A 54 19.68 -6.20 -33.74
CA TRP A 54 18.23 -6.18 -33.65
C TRP A 54 17.74 -6.96 -32.42
N THR A 55 18.22 -8.20 -32.22
CA THR A 55 17.82 -9.00 -31.05
C THR A 55 18.22 -8.35 -29.74
N TYR A 56 19.42 -7.75 -29.68
CA TYR A 56 19.86 -6.98 -28.53
C TYR A 56 18.94 -5.78 -28.25
N LEU A 57 18.60 -4.99 -29.27
CA LEU A 57 17.69 -3.85 -29.12
C LEU A 57 16.27 -4.27 -28.75
N LEU A 58 15.76 -5.37 -29.33
CA LEU A 58 14.45 -5.90 -28.97
C LEU A 58 14.39 -6.24 -27.48
N ILE A 59 15.37 -7.01 -27.00
CA ILE A 59 15.41 -7.41 -25.59
C ILE A 59 15.66 -6.18 -24.70
N GLY A 60 16.57 -5.29 -25.08
CA GLY A 60 16.91 -4.09 -24.30
C GLY A 60 15.72 -3.15 -24.11
N ILE A 61 15.06 -2.78 -25.21
CA ILE A 61 13.97 -1.79 -25.21
C ILE A 61 12.67 -2.43 -24.70
N PHE A 62 12.28 -3.59 -25.22
CA PHE A 62 10.96 -4.15 -24.91
C PHE A 62 10.92 -4.93 -23.60
N LEU A 63 12.01 -5.57 -23.20
CA LEU A 63 12.05 -6.33 -21.95
C LEU A 63 12.67 -5.48 -20.84
N LEU A 64 13.94 -5.09 -20.98
CA LEU A 64 14.70 -4.48 -19.89
C LEU A 64 14.17 -3.09 -19.50
N SER A 65 14.02 -2.18 -20.47
CA SER A 65 13.53 -0.82 -20.20
C SER A 65 12.09 -0.81 -19.72
N ASN A 66 11.22 -1.64 -20.30
CA ASN A 66 9.82 -1.74 -19.85
C ASN A 66 9.69 -2.37 -18.46
N LEU A 67 10.50 -3.39 -18.13
CA LEU A 67 10.54 -3.98 -16.79
C LEU A 67 11.04 -2.98 -15.77
N LEU A 68 12.10 -2.24 -16.10
CA LEU A 68 12.65 -1.19 -15.25
C LEU A 68 11.60 -0.11 -14.99
N LEU A 69 10.92 0.34 -16.04
CA LEU A 69 9.84 1.32 -15.94
C LEU A 69 8.69 0.81 -15.07
N ALA A 70 8.27 -0.45 -15.26
CA ALA A 70 7.22 -1.07 -14.45
C ALA A 70 7.59 -1.10 -12.97
N GLN A 71 8.82 -1.50 -12.63
CA GLN A 71 9.28 -1.53 -11.25
C GLN A 71 9.32 -0.14 -10.64
N ILE A 72 9.86 0.85 -11.35
CA ILE A 72 9.89 2.24 -10.88
C ILE A 72 8.47 2.77 -10.67
N PHE A 73 7.55 2.48 -11.60
CA PHE A 73 6.17 2.91 -11.52
C PHE A 73 5.43 2.31 -10.32
N ILE A 74 5.63 1.01 -10.03
CA ILE A 74 5.02 0.36 -8.87
C ILE A 74 5.49 1.03 -7.57
N ASN A 75 6.79 1.30 -7.45
CA ASN A 75 7.34 1.97 -6.27
C ASN A 75 6.78 3.39 -6.14
N TYR A 76 6.76 4.15 -7.25
CA TYR A 76 6.19 5.49 -7.30
C TYR A 76 4.72 5.53 -6.89
N LYS A 77 3.90 4.61 -7.42
CA LYS A 77 2.48 4.47 -7.07
C LYS A 77 2.29 4.20 -5.58
N THR A 78 3.06 3.27 -5.02
CA THR A 78 3.02 2.92 -3.58
C THR A 78 3.35 4.13 -2.70
N LEU A 79 4.35 4.93 -3.08
CA LEU A 79 4.70 6.15 -2.36
C LEU A 79 3.58 7.19 -2.41
N ILE A 80 2.95 7.39 -3.58
CA ILE A 80 1.84 8.34 -3.73
C ILE A 80 0.62 7.89 -2.95
N GLU A 81 0.23 6.63 -3.02
CA GLU A 81 -0.90 6.09 -2.26
C GLU A 81 -0.70 6.26 -0.75
N GLY A 82 0.54 6.07 -0.28
CA GLY A 82 0.91 6.36 1.10
C GLY A 82 0.72 7.83 1.48
N ARG A 83 1.15 8.76 0.62
CA ARG A 83 0.98 10.21 0.84
C ARG A 83 -0.48 10.62 0.80
N LEU A 84 -1.25 10.09 -0.14
CA LEU A 84 -2.66 10.42 -0.31
C LEU A 84 -3.48 10.01 0.92
N LYS A 85 -3.27 8.78 1.44
CA LYS A 85 -3.92 8.33 2.67
C LYS A 85 -3.57 9.19 3.89
N ARG A 86 -2.32 9.68 3.97
CA ARG A 86 -1.92 10.56 5.09
C ARG A 86 -2.59 11.92 4.99
N TYR A 87 -2.68 12.47 3.78
CA TYR A 87 -3.37 13.73 3.54
C TYR A 87 -4.86 13.64 3.87
N GLU A 88 -5.53 12.57 3.44
CA GLU A 88 -6.96 12.33 3.75
C GLU A 88 -7.21 12.29 5.27
N LEU A 89 -6.39 11.53 6.02
CA LEU A 89 -6.48 11.48 7.49
C LEU A 89 -6.19 12.82 8.17
N GLU A 90 -5.30 13.64 7.60
CA GLU A 90 -4.96 14.96 8.14
C GLU A 90 -6.08 15.96 7.89
N VAL A 91 -6.68 15.93 6.70
CA VAL A 91 -7.84 16.73 6.31
C VAL A 91 -9.04 16.39 7.19
N ASP A 92 -9.35 15.11 7.40
CA ASP A 92 -10.48 14.68 8.24
C ASP A 92 -10.30 15.12 9.70
N LYS A 93 -9.09 15.00 10.24
CA LYS A 93 -8.77 15.48 11.59
C LYS A 93 -8.95 16.98 11.73
N PHE A 94 -8.45 17.75 10.76
CA PHE A 94 -8.58 19.21 10.75
C PHE A 94 -10.04 19.65 10.67
N PHE A 95 -10.85 18.99 9.83
CA PHE A 95 -12.29 19.26 9.76
C PHE A 95 -13.02 18.91 11.05
N MET A 96 -12.68 17.79 11.70
CA MET A 96 -13.23 17.43 13.01
C MET A 96 -12.87 18.46 14.08
N GLU A 97 -11.62 18.90 14.14
CA GLU A 97 -11.16 19.92 15.09
C GLU A 97 -11.88 21.26 14.87
N LEU A 98 -12.01 21.70 13.61
CA LEU A 98 -12.78 22.91 13.28
C LEU A 98 -14.26 22.77 13.62
N PHE A 99 -14.88 21.62 13.33
CA PHE A 99 -16.29 21.39 13.60
C PHE A 99 -16.59 21.37 15.10
N ASP A 100 -15.78 20.68 15.91
CA ASP A 100 -15.93 20.67 17.37
C ASP A 100 -15.74 22.08 17.96
N ALA A 101 -14.77 22.85 17.45
CA ALA A 101 -14.54 24.24 17.86
C ALA A 101 -15.73 25.17 17.55
N ILE A 102 -16.33 25.05 16.36
CA ILE A 102 -17.48 25.87 15.95
C ILE A 102 -18.77 25.44 16.67
N THR A 103 -18.98 24.15 16.85
CA THR A 103 -20.20 23.60 17.45
C THR A 103 -20.18 23.70 18.99
N GLY A 104 -19.03 24.05 19.59
CA GLY A 104 -18.89 24.21 21.04
C GLY A 104 -19.14 22.92 21.82
N ASN A 105 -18.92 21.76 21.17
CA ASN A 105 -19.23 20.43 21.69
C ASN A 105 -18.45 20.13 22.99
N ASP A 106 -17.31 20.79 23.21
CA ASP A 106 -16.58 20.76 24.48
C ASP A 106 -17.43 21.23 25.66
N LYS A 107 -18.24 22.29 25.51
CA LYS A 107 -19.08 22.79 26.60
C LYS A 107 -20.23 21.84 26.92
N ILE A 108 -20.77 21.16 25.92
CA ILE A 108 -21.86 20.18 26.10
C ILE A 108 -21.31 18.91 26.76
N LYS A 109 -20.15 18.41 26.32
CA LYS A 109 -19.48 17.25 26.94
C LYS A 109 -19.04 17.53 28.37
N LEU A 110 -18.51 18.72 28.68
CA LEU A 110 -18.17 19.16 30.05
C LEU A 110 -19.40 19.24 30.95
N GLN A 111 -20.51 19.83 30.48
CA GLN A 111 -21.74 19.93 31.28
C GLN A 111 -22.40 18.57 31.55
N ILE A 112 -22.31 17.62 30.61
CA ILE A 112 -22.82 16.26 30.82
C ILE A 112 -21.95 15.50 31.83
N ALA A 113 -20.62 15.67 31.76
CA ALA A 113 -19.69 15.07 32.73
C ALA A 113 -19.87 15.62 34.16
N GLU A 114 -20.13 16.93 34.31
CA GLU A 114 -20.43 17.54 35.62
C GLU A 114 -21.77 17.09 36.20
N ARG A 115 -22.80 16.89 35.36
CA ARG A 115 -24.10 16.34 35.82
C ARG A 115 -24.00 14.89 36.27
N GLN A 116 -23.24 14.06 35.56
CA GLN A 116 -23.05 12.65 35.93
C GLN A 116 -22.30 12.52 37.27
N GLN A 117 -21.32 13.39 37.53
CA GLN A 117 -20.62 13.41 38.82
C GLN A 117 -21.51 13.87 39.99
N GLN A 118 -22.53 14.70 39.75
CA GLN A 118 -23.52 15.08 40.76
C GLN A 118 -24.50 13.95 41.04
N GLU A 119 -24.98 13.26 40.00
CA GLU A 119 -25.87 12.10 40.14
C GLU A 119 -25.20 10.92 40.86
N ASP A 120 -23.92 10.65 40.62
CA ASP A 120 -23.16 9.61 41.33
C ASP A 120 -22.90 9.96 42.80
N LYS A 121 -22.77 11.26 43.12
CA LYS A 121 -22.56 11.75 44.49
C LYS A 121 -23.85 11.78 45.31
N GLU A 122 -25.00 12.00 44.66
CA GLU A 122 -26.32 11.87 45.28
C GLU A 122 -26.67 10.39 45.54
N ARG A 123 -26.36 9.48 44.61
CA ARG A 123 -26.52 8.03 44.80
C ARG A 123 -25.70 7.48 45.96
N SER A 124 -24.47 7.95 46.17
CA SER A 124 -23.63 7.48 47.28
C SER A 124 -24.03 8.03 48.66
N SER A 125 -25.03 8.90 48.75
CA SER A 125 -25.49 9.53 50.00
C SER A 125 -26.86 9.06 50.48
N GLY A 126 -27.59 8.31 49.66
CA GLY A 126 -28.93 7.80 49.96
C GLY A 126 -28.99 6.35 50.43
N GLU A 127 -27.84 5.69 50.65
CA GLU A 127 -27.77 4.24 50.87
C GLU A 127 -27.53 3.82 52.34
N ASP A 128 -27.50 4.78 53.29
CA ASP A 128 -27.22 4.50 54.71
C ASP A 128 -28.47 4.39 55.62
N ASP A 129 -29.69 4.68 55.14
CA ASP A 129 -30.87 4.79 56.03
C ASP A 129 -31.86 3.60 56.03
N ASP A 130 -31.72 2.61 55.13
CA ASP A 130 -32.78 1.61 54.88
C ASP A 130 -32.43 0.13 55.20
N GLU A 131 -31.50 -0.15 56.11
CA GLU A 131 -31.22 -1.54 56.51
C GLU A 131 -31.42 -1.80 58.00
N LYS A 132 -32.68 -1.66 58.48
CA LYS A 132 -33.08 -2.20 59.78
C LYS A 132 -34.58 -2.50 59.94
N SER A 133 -35.12 -3.49 59.23
CA SER A 133 -36.21 -4.31 59.80
C SER A 133 -36.47 -5.62 59.03
N GLU A 134 -36.43 -6.72 59.81
CA GLU A 134 -37.15 -7.99 59.61
C GLU A 134 -36.63 -8.96 58.51
N GLY A 135 -36.44 -10.26 58.73
CA GLY A 135 -36.89 -11.12 59.82
C GLY A 135 -37.58 -12.38 59.28
N SER A 136 -36.79 -13.45 59.05
CA SER A 136 -37.11 -14.90 59.06
C SER A 136 -38.43 -15.46 58.48
N GLY A 137 -38.29 -16.47 57.61
CA GLY A 137 -39.31 -17.50 57.37
C GLY A 137 -38.96 -18.44 56.21
N GLY A 138 -38.59 -19.70 56.48
CA GLY A 138 -38.18 -20.70 55.48
C GLY A 138 -39.32 -21.47 54.79
N PRO A 139 -39.13 -22.74 54.40
CA PRO A 139 -38.87 -23.15 53.01
C PRO A 139 -39.87 -24.21 52.46
N ALA A 140 -39.86 -24.49 51.13
CA ALA A 140 -40.01 -25.83 50.51
C ALA A 140 -40.51 -25.77 49.03
N GLY A 141 -40.04 -26.73 48.21
CA GLY A 141 -40.90 -27.36 47.19
C GLY A 141 -40.37 -27.42 45.75
N GLU A 142 -39.78 -28.57 45.38
CA GLU A 142 -39.62 -29.07 44.01
C GLU A 142 -40.97 -29.23 43.27
N ASN A 143 -41.06 -28.97 41.96
CA ASN A 143 -41.19 -30.01 40.91
C ASN A 143 -41.39 -29.51 39.46
N LYS A 144 -41.03 -30.42 38.54
CA LYS A 144 -41.00 -30.44 37.07
C LYS A 144 -42.24 -29.96 36.28
N ALA A 145 -41.99 -29.42 35.08
CA ALA A 145 -42.53 -29.80 33.74
C ALA A 145 -41.98 -28.78 32.72
N SER A 146 -41.25 -29.05 31.62
CA SER A 146 -41.30 -30.02 30.52
C SER A 146 -42.61 -30.03 29.71
N SER A 147 -42.66 -29.18 28.68
CA SER A 147 -43.43 -29.25 27.41
C SER A 147 -42.93 -28.04 26.60
N ARG A 148 -42.10 -28.13 25.55
CA ARG A 148 -42.17 -28.80 24.25
C ARG A 148 -43.38 -28.38 23.40
N GLU A 149 -43.03 -27.61 22.36
CA GLU A 149 -43.66 -27.48 21.02
C GLU A 149 -45.04 -26.82 20.88
N GLU A 150 -45.02 -25.56 20.40
CA GLU A 150 -45.81 -25.06 19.26
C GLU A 150 -44.85 -24.15 18.46
N SER A 151 -44.26 -24.57 17.34
CA SER A 151 -44.83 -24.79 16.01
C SER A 151 -45.59 -23.58 15.47
N GLN A 152 -45.06 -23.05 14.36
CA GLN A 152 -45.74 -22.32 13.28
C GLN A 152 -46.08 -20.85 13.56
N ASN A 153 -46.03 -19.92 12.63
CA ASN A 153 -45.65 -19.84 11.21
C ASN A 153 -46.01 -18.39 10.78
N ASN A 154 -45.45 -17.92 9.67
CA ASN A 154 -45.86 -16.74 8.86
C ASN A 154 -45.57 -15.36 9.48
N GLN A 155 -44.91 -14.41 8.80
CA GLN A 155 -44.72 -14.15 7.36
C GLN A 155 -43.40 -13.42 7.13
#